data_AF-A0A968P8W3-F1
#
_entry.id   AF-A0A968P8W3-F1
#
_cell.length_a   1.000
_cell.length_b   1.000
_cell.length_c   1.000
_cell.angle_alpha   90.00
_cell.angle_beta   90.00
_cell.angle_gamma   90.00
#
_symmetry.space_group_name_H-M   'P 1'
#
loop_
_entity.id
_entity.type
_entity.pdbx_description
1 polymer ?
#
loop_
_entity_poly.entity_id
_entity_poly.type
_entity_poly.pdbx_seq_one_letter_code
_entity_poly.pdbx_strand_id
1 'polypeptide(L)' 'RNPGARAAKGLDARAALEANDAYAFFGPLGDLIVLGATGTNVMDVQVVLVGE' A
#
# COMPACT_ATOMS: atom_id res chain seq x y z
N ARG A 1 -7.14 7.76 -5.13
CA ARG A 1 -5.69 7.81 -5.48
C ARG A 1 -5.53 7.50 -6.97
N ASN A 2 -4.51 8.07 -7.64
CA ASN A 2 -4.36 8.04 -9.11
C ASN A 2 -3.86 6.67 -9.63
N PRO A 3 -4.69 5.88 -10.33
CA PRO A 3 -4.31 4.56 -10.83
C PRO A 3 -3.16 4.60 -11.87
N GLY A 4 -2.91 5.75 -12.50
CA GLY A 4 -1.83 5.92 -13.48
C GLY A 4 -0.41 5.89 -12.90
N ALA A 5 -0.25 6.12 -11.59
CA ALA A 5 1.07 6.18 -10.94
C ALA A 5 1.82 4.83 -10.95
N ARG A 6 1.09 3.71 -10.96
CA ARG A 6 1.68 2.36 -11.04
C ARG A 6 2.17 2.02 -12.43
N ALA A 7 1.34 2.29 -13.44
CA ALA A 7 1.67 2.03 -14.84
C ALA A 7 2.89 2.85 -15.28
N ALA A 8 2.98 4.12 -14.85
CA ALA A 8 4.15 4.97 -15.11
C ALA A 8 5.46 4.46 -14.47
N LYS A 9 5.38 3.59 -13.45
CA LYS A 9 6.52 3.00 -12.74
C LYS A 9 6.77 1.53 -13.09
N GLY A 10 6.03 0.96 -14.04
CA GLY A 10 6.18 -0.44 -14.47
C GLY A 10 5.87 -1.47 -13.38
N LEU A 11 5.04 -1.12 -12.39
CA LEU A 11 4.72 -2.01 -11.27
C LEU A 11 3.56 -2.95 -11.60
N ASP A 12 3.77 -4.25 -11.42
CA ASP A 12 2.73 -5.28 -11.56
C ASP A 12 2.17 -5.70 -10.20
N ALA A 13 0.90 -5.36 -9.96
CA ALA A 13 0.20 -5.67 -8.72
C ALA A 13 -0.04 -7.17 -8.53
N ARG A 14 -0.26 -7.91 -9.62
CA ARG A 14 -0.57 -9.33 -9.59
C ARG A 14 0.66 -10.13 -9.22
N ALA A 15 1.79 -9.84 -9.89
CA ALA A 15 3.07 -10.47 -9.59
C ALA A 15 3.52 -10.20 -8.14
N ALA A 16 3.38 -8.95 -7.66
CA ALA A 16 3.72 -8.61 -6.29
C ALA A 16 2.85 -9.35 -5.26
N LEU A 17 1.55 -9.50 -5.52
CA LEU A 17 0.64 -10.26 -4.65
C LEU A 17 1.01 -11.75 -4.61
N GLU A 18 1.28 -12.37 -5.77
CA GLU A 18 1.69 -13.77 -5.86
C GLU A 18 3.02 -14.04 -5.15
N ALA A 19 3.93 -13.08 -5.17
CA ALA A 19 5.20 -13.12 -4.45
C ALA A 19 5.09 -12.75 -2.96
N ASN A 20 3.91 -12.34 -2.46
CA ASN A 20 3.72 -11.73 -1.13
C ASN A 20 4.65 -10.52 -0.86
N ASP A 21 5.00 -9.76 -1.89
CA ASP A 21 5.94 -8.63 -1.83
C ASP A 21 5.21 -7.27 -1.97
N ALA A 22 4.21 -7.04 -1.12
CA ALA A 22 3.43 -5.81 -1.14
C ALA A 22 4.26 -4.57 -0.77
N TYR A 23 5.29 -4.73 0.06
CA TYR A 23 6.12 -3.61 0.52
C TYR A 23 6.92 -2.99 -0.63
N ALA A 24 7.59 -3.82 -1.44
CA ALA A 24 8.35 -3.33 -2.59
C ALA A 24 7.44 -2.71 -3.66
N PHE A 25 6.19 -3.17 -3.77
CA PHE A 25 5.20 -2.60 -4.68
C PHE A 25 4.71 -1.21 -4.24
N PHE A 26 4.33 -1.04 -2.97
CA PHE A 26 3.76 0.23 -2.49
C PHE A 26 4.82 1.30 -2.15
N GLY A 27 6.06 0.90 -1.84
CA GLY A 27 7.15 1.82 -1.50
C GLY A 27 7.41 2.90 -2.56
N PRO A 28 7.65 2.55 -3.83
CA PRO A 28 7.86 3.53 -4.89
C PRO A 28 6.66 4.44 -5.16
N LEU A 29 5.44 4.04 -4.78
CA LEU A 29 4.23 4.83 -4.97
C LEU A 29 4.06 5.94 -3.92
N GLY A 30 4.80 5.87 -2.80
CA GLY A 30 4.55 6.71 -1.64
C GLY A 30 3.22 6.36 -0.95
N ASP A 31 2.72 5.14 -1.17
CA ASP A 31 1.44 4.68 -0.63
C ASP A 31 1.59 3.96 0.73
N LEU A 32 2.82 3.75 1.21
CA LEU A 32 3.09 3.17 2.53
C LEU A 32 2.72 4.15 3.65
N ILE A 33 2.02 3.63 4.66
CA ILE A 33 1.78 4.33 5.92
C ILE A 33 2.81 3.84 6.94
N VAL A 34 3.76 4.69 7.30
CA VAL A 34 4.84 4.38 8.25
C VAL A 34 4.64 5.21 9.52
N LEU A 35 4.27 4.55 10.61
CA LEU A 35 3.91 5.21 11.88
C LEU A 35 5.07 5.30 12.89
N GLY A 36 6.11 4.48 12.73
CA GLY A 36 7.13 4.27 13.75
C GLY A 36 6.62 3.41 14.92
N ALA A 37 7.34 3.42 16.04
CA ALA A 37 6.96 2.67 17.24
C ALA A 37 5.76 3.34 17.94
N THR A 38 4.62 2.64 18.01
CA THR A 38 3.38 3.14 18.62
C THR A 38 3.29 2.89 20.13
N GLY A 39 4.09 1.95 20.66
CA GLY A 39 4.09 1.57 22.07
C GLY A 39 2.96 0.62 22.50
N THR A 40 2.13 0.13 21.57
CA THR A 40 1.07 -0.86 21.84
C THR A 40 0.68 -1.62 20.56
N ASN A 41 -0.06 -2.72 20.72
CA ASN A 41 -0.62 -3.50 19.61
C ASN A 41 -2.08 -3.89 19.93
N VAL A 42 -3.01 -3.48 19.05
CA VAL A 42 -4.44 -3.79 19.15
C VAL A 42 -4.98 -4.44 17.86
N MET A 43 -4.10 -5.11 17.11
CA MET A 43 -4.37 -5.68 15.78
C MET A 43 -4.70 -4.63 14.71
N ASP A 44 -5.28 -5.09 13.59
CA ASP A 44 -5.43 -4.33 12.35
C ASP A 44 -6.73 -3.51 12.30
N VAL A 45 -6.67 -2.36 11.64
CA VAL A 45 -7.81 -1.51 11.30
C VAL A 45 -7.81 -1.23 9.79
N GLN A 46 -8.97 -1.40 9.15
CA GLN A 46 -9.18 -1.05 7.75
C GLN A 46 -10.17 0.11 7.65
N VAL A 47 -9.79 1.17 6.93
CA VAL A 47 -10.63 2.36 6.73
C VAL A 47 -10.92 2.53 5.25
N VAL A 48 -12.20 2.64 4.90
CA VAL A 48 -12.67 2.93 3.54
C VAL A 48 -13.48 4.22 3.57
N LEU A 49 -13.07 5.19 2.76
CA LEU A 49 -13.81 6.44 2.58
C LEU A 49 -14.59 6.38 1.27
N VAL A 50 -15.90 6.64 1.33
CA VAL A 50 -16.80 6.72 0.18
C VAL A 50 -17.31 8.15 0.10
N GLY A 51 -17.14 8.81 -1.05
CA GLY A 51 -17.69 10.15 -1.31
C GLY A 51 -19.10 10.06 -1.91
N GLU A 52 -19.77 11.21 -2.00
CA GLU A 52 -21.02 11.36 -2.78
C GLU A 52 -20.77 11.35 -4.29
#